data_AF-A0A3R8BF35-F1
#
_entry.id   AF-A0A3R8BF35-F1
#
_cell.length_a   1.000
_cell.length_b   1.000
_cell.length_c   1.000
_cell.angle_alpha   90.00
_cell.angle_beta   90.00
_cell.angle_gamma   90.00
#
_symmetry.space_group_name_H-M   'P 1'
#
loop_
_entity.id
_entity.type
_entity.pdbx_description
1 polymer ?
#
loop_
_entity_poly.entity_id
_entity_poly.type
_entity_poly.pdbx_seq_one_letter_code
_entity_poly.pdbx_strand_id
1 'polypeptide(L)'
;MFVFRIIKMTIIAVIALLMLLLAMANRHDVRLFLDPFRPSETGAAYLEVNLAMIVFAAFILGLVFGSVVMWFMQSDHRREARRLSRQLPS
;
A
#
# COMPACT_ATOMS: atom_id res chain seq x y z
N MET A 1 -5.55 -2.52 25.08
CA MET A 1 -4.41 -1.98 24.28
C MET A 1 -3.53 -3.09 23.67
N PHE A 2 -3.19 -4.16 24.41
CA PHE A 2 -2.33 -5.25 23.90
C PHE A 2 -2.96 -6.12 22.80
N VAL A 3 -4.24 -6.50 22.94
CA VAL A 3 -4.94 -7.40 22.00
C VAL A 3 -4.99 -6.82 20.58
N PHE A 4 -5.37 -5.55 20.42
CA PHE A 4 -5.38 -4.87 19.12
C PHE A 4 -4.00 -4.80 18.47
N ARG A 5 -2.92 -4.66 19.27
CA ARG A 5 -1.55 -4.67 18.75
C ARG A 5 -1.17 -6.05 18.23
N ILE A 6 -1.53 -7.12 18.96
CA ILE A 6 -1.30 -8.49 18.53
C ILE A 6 -2.07 -8.78 17.24
N ILE A 7 -3.37 -8.47 17.18
CA ILE A 7 -4.19 -8.67 15.98
C ILE A 7 -3.58 -7.95 14.77
N LYS A 8 -3.18 -6.67 14.93
CA LYS A 8 -2.53 -5.91 13.86
C LYS A 8 -1.23 -6.59 13.40
N MET A 9 -0.38 -7.03 14.32
CA MET A 9 0.87 -7.71 13.97
C MET A 9 0.61 -9.05 13.28
N THR A 10 -0.38 -9.81 13.71
CA THR A 10 -0.80 -11.06 13.07
C THR A 10 -1.27 -10.82 11.65
N ILE A 11 -2.12 -9.81 11.42
CA ILE A 11 -2.59 -9.46 10.07
C ILE A 11 -1.41 -9.09 9.17
N ILE A 12 -0.48 -8.24 9.66
CA ILE A 12 0.72 -7.86 8.90
C ILE A 12 1.58 -9.09 8.58
N ALA A 13 1.78 -10.00 9.55
CA ALA A 13 2.56 -11.21 9.36
C ALA A 13 1.93 -12.14 8.31
N VAL A 14 0.61 -12.31 8.33
CA VAL A 14 -0.12 -13.12 7.33
C VAL A 14 0.02 -12.51 5.93
N ILE A 15 -0.18 -11.20 5.80
CA ILE A 15 0.00 -10.50 4.52
C ILE A 15 1.44 -10.66 4.01
N ALA A 16 2.44 -10.49 4.88
CA ALA A 16 3.85 -10.65 4.53
C ALA A 16 4.17 -12.10 4.09
N LEU A 17 3.59 -13.10 4.77
CA LEU A 17 3.76 -14.50 4.39
C LEU A 17 3.15 -14.79 3.01
N LEU A 18 1.94 -14.29 2.75
CA LEU A 18 1.28 -14.44 1.44
C LEU A 18 2.11 -13.81 0.33
N MET A 19 2.66 -12.63 0.59
CA MET A 19 3.56 -11.95 -0.35
C MET A 19 4.82 -12.75 -0.63
N LEU A 20 5.44 -13.32 0.41
CA LEU A 20 6.62 -14.18 0.26
C LEU A 20 6.30 -15.43 -0.57
N LEU A 21 5.19 -16.09 -0.26
CA LEU A 21 4.74 -17.27 -1.00
C LEU A 21 4.46 -16.94 -2.45
N LEU A 22 3.82 -15.80 -2.73
CA LEU A 22 3.58 -15.32 -4.08
C LEU A 22 4.89 -15.08 -4.85
N ALA A 23 5.89 -14.48 -4.20
CA ALA A 23 7.24 -14.28 -4.76
C ALA A 23 7.97 -15.58 -5.06
N MET A 24 7.89 -16.54 -4.15
CA MET A 24 8.51 -17.86 -4.34
C MET A 24 7.82 -18.67 -5.44
N ALA A 25 6.49 -18.69 -5.45
CA ALA A 25 5.68 -19.43 -6.42
C ALA A 25 5.80 -18.84 -7.82
N ASN A 26 5.82 -17.51 -7.93
CA ASN A 26 5.91 -16.80 -9.22
C ASN A 26 7.30 -16.28 -9.46
N ARG A 27 8.36 -17.03 -9.16
CA ARG A 27 9.76 -16.60 -9.41
C ARG A 27 10.13 -16.40 -10.89
N HIS A 28 9.27 -16.83 -11.80
CA HIS A 28 9.46 -16.69 -13.23
C HIS A 28 9.00 -15.30 -13.69
N ASP A 29 9.68 -14.74 -14.66
CA ASP A 29 9.27 -13.48 -15.26
C ASP A 29 8.11 -13.70 -16.22
N VAL A 30 7.14 -12.79 -16.16
CA VAL A 30 6.01 -12.76 -17.08
C VAL A 30 6.08 -11.48 -17.91
N ARG A 31 5.63 -11.56 -19.17
CA ARG A 31 5.51 -10.38 -20.03
C ARG A 31 4.26 -9.61 -19.66
N LEU A 32 4.45 -8.45 -19.05
CA LEU A 32 3.41 -7.48 -18.78
C LEU A 32 3.35 -6.49 -19.94
N PHE A 33 2.29 -6.55 -20.74
CA PHE A 33 2.04 -5.55 -21.77
C PHE A 33 1.51 -4.26 -21.12
N LEU A 34 2.10 -3.13 -21.49
CA LEU A 34 1.72 -1.81 -20.97
C LEU A 34 0.42 -1.29 -21.62
N ASP A 35 0.06 -1.82 -22.79
CA ASP A 35 -1.24 -1.61 -23.44
C ASP A 35 -2.19 -2.77 -23.10
N PRO A 36 -3.25 -2.54 -22.29
CA PRO A 36 -4.20 -3.59 -21.92
C PRO A 36 -5.23 -3.90 -23.00
N PHE A 37 -5.37 -3.06 -24.03
CA PHE A 37 -6.37 -3.23 -25.09
C PHE A 37 -5.80 -3.96 -26.30
N ARG A 38 -4.48 -3.88 -26.52
CA ARG A 38 -3.81 -4.46 -27.69
C ARG A 38 -2.47 -5.14 -27.33
N PRO A 39 -2.49 -6.19 -26.49
CA PRO A 39 -1.29 -6.80 -25.95
C PRO A 39 -0.44 -7.59 -26.97
N SER A 40 -0.88 -7.74 -28.21
CA SER A 40 -0.17 -8.53 -29.24
C SER A 40 0.09 -7.76 -30.54
N GLU A 41 -0.13 -6.44 -30.56
CA GLU A 41 0.26 -5.63 -31.71
C GLU A 41 1.78 -5.59 -31.87
N THR A 42 2.23 -5.58 -33.13
CA THR A 42 3.65 -5.50 -33.46
C THR A 42 4.23 -4.17 -32.95
N GLY A 43 5.19 -4.24 -32.02
CA GLY A 43 5.76 -3.06 -31.37
C GLY A 43 5.11 -2.68 -30.03
N ALA A 44 4.16 -3.48 -29.53
CA ALA A 44 3.60 -3.27 -28.20
C ALA A 44 4.69 -3.27 -27.12
N ALA A 45 4.71 -2.22 -26.29
CA ALA A 45 5.66 -2.11 -25.21
C ALA A 45 5.30 -3.11 -24.10
N TYR A 46 6.27 -3.96 -23.75
CA TYR A 46 6.13 -4.93 -22.67
C TYR A 46 7.28 -4.82 -21.69
N LEU A 47 7.03 -5.25 -20.47
CA LEU A 47 8.01 -5.37 -19.41
C LEU A 47 8.07 -6.83 -18.96
N GLU A 48 9.28 -7.39 -18.89
CA GLU A 48 9.50 -8.68 -18.25
C GLU A 48 9.75 -8.46 -16.78
N VAL A 49 8.77 -8.84 -15.96
CA VAL A 49 8.82 -8.69 -14.51
C VAL A 49 8.19 -9.89 -13.85
N ASN A 50 8.71 -10.18 -12.67
CA ASN A 50 8.09 -11.10 -11.74
C ASN A 50 6.71 -10.60 -11.28
N LEU A 51 5.68 -11.45 -11.33
CA LEU A 51 4.33 -11.07 -10.88
C LEU A 51 4.32 -10.58 -9.43
N ALA A 52 5.17 -11.14 -8.57
CA ALA A 52 5.25 -10.67 -7.20
C ALA A 52 5.77 -9.24 -7.10
N MET A 53 6.70 -8.83 -7.97
CA MET A 53 7.20 -7.45 -7.97
C MET A 53 6.08 -6.43 -8.25
N ILE A 54 5.15 -6.77 -9.15
CA ILE A 54 3.96 -5.96 -9.44
C ILE A 54 3.06 -5.85 -8.20
N VAL A 55 2.76 -6.97 -7.55
CA VAL A 55 1.89 -7.00 -6.36
C VAL A 55 2.52 -6.26 -5.18
N PHE A 56 3.82 -6.44 -4.95
CA PHE A 56 4.57 -5.68 -3.94
C PHE A 56 4.54 -4.18 -4.22
N ALA A 57 4.78 -3.77 -5.48
CA ALA A 57 4.71 -2.36 -5.85
C ALA A 57 3.31 -1.77 -5.61
N ALA A 58 2.25 -2.48 -6.02
CA ALA A 58 0.87 -2.07 -5.78
C ALA A 58 0.55 -1.96 -4.29
N PHE A 59 1.04 -2.88 -3.46
CA PHE A 59 0.87 -2.83 -2.01
C PHE A 59 1.58 -1.63 -1.38
N ILE A 60 2.83 -1.39 -1.75
CA ILE A 60 3.60 -0.24 -1.26
C ILE A 60 2.90 1.07 -1.66
N LEU A 61 2.43 1.16 -2.91
CA LEU A 61 1.63 2.31 -3.36
C LEU A 61 0.38 2.49 -2.50
N GLY A 62 -0.37 1.42 -2.25
CA GLY A 62 -1.54 1.45 -1.36
C GLY A 62 -1.19 1.94 0.05
N LEU A 63 -0.05 1.53 0.61
CA LEU A 63 0.42 1.99 1.92
C LEU A 63 0.77 3.48 1.91
N VAL A 64 1.44 3.95 0.86
CA VAL A 64 1.78 5.37 0.69
C VAL A 64 0.51 6.21 0.57
N PHE A 65 -0.41 5.84 -0.32
CA PHE A 65 -1.69 6.53 -0.48
C PHE A 65 -2.52 6.52 0.81
N GLY A 66 -2.62 5.38 1.49
CA GLY A 66 -3.32 5.28 2.77
C GLY A 66 -2.73 6.20 3.84
N SER A 67 -1.40 6.27 3.91
CA SER A 67 -0.68 7.13 4.86
C SER A 67 -0.88 8.62 4.54
N VAL A 68 -0.87 8.98 3.26
CA VAL A 68 -1.12 10.35 2.77
C VAL A 68 -2.56 10.78 3.10
N VAL A 69 -3.56 9.93 2.81
CA VAL A 69 -4.97 10.19 3.13
C VAL A 69 -5.17 10.39 4.64
N MET A 70 -4.57 9.53 5.47
CA MET A 70 -4.62 9.66 6.93
C MET A 70 -4.01 10.98 7.41
N TRP A 71 -2.90 11.43 6.82
CA TRP A 71 -2.29 12.71 7.17
C TRP A 71 -3.23 13.89 6.87
N PHE A 72 -3.90 13.88 5.72
CA PHE A 72 -4.89 14.90 5.39
C PHE A 72 -6.06 14.89 6.37
N MET A 73 -6.65 13.72 6.67
CA MET A 73 -7.74 13.60 7.64
C MET A 73 -7.34 14.04 9.05
N GLN A 74 -6.13 13.73 9.50
CA GLN A 74 -5.67 14.06 10.85
C GLN A 74 -5.10 15.49 10.97
N SER A 75 -4.89 16.20 9.87
CA SER A 75 -4.33 17.55 9.87
C SER A 75 -5.23 18.60 10.52
N ASP A 76 -6.55 18.40 10.50
CA ASP A 76 -7.53 19.38 10.98
C ASP A 76 -7.66 19.40 12.52
N HIS A 77 -7.54 18.23 13.16
CA HIS A 77 -7.53 18.10 14.63
C HIS A 77 -6.37 18.86 15.31
N ARG A 78 -5.27 19.13 14.58
CA ARG A 78 -4.15 19.95 15.10
C ARG A 78 -4.48 21.45 15.16
N ARG A 79 -5.58 21.89 14.55
CA ARG A 79 -6.07 23.27 14.58
C ARG A 79 -7.08 23.49 15.72
N GLU A 80 -7.92 22.50 16.01
CA GLU A 80 -8.90 22.57 17.11
C GLU A 80 -8.27 22.56 18.51
N ALA A 81 -7.23 21.75 18.73
CA ALA A 81 -6.52 21.72 20.03
C ALA A 81 -5.91 23.09 20.42
N ARG A 82 -5.54 23.91 19.42
CA ARG A 82 -5.04 25.28 19.64
C ARG A 82 -6.14 26.31 19.86
N ARG A 83 -7.38 26.02 19.46
CA ARG A 83 -8.54 26.89 19.70
C ARG A 83 -9.12 26.69 21.09
N LEU A 84 -9.19 25.44 21.58
CA LEU A 84 -9.66 25.13 22.92
C LEU A 84 -8.77 25.69 24.03
N SER A 85 -7.44 25.72 23.85
CA SER A 85 -6.52 26.29 24.85
C SER A 85 -6.62 27.81 25.01
N ARG A 86 -7.29 28.51 24.08
CA ARG A 86 -7.56 29.95 24.18
C ARG A 86 -8.90 30.28 24.86
N GLN A 87 -9.77 29.28 25.06
CA GLN A 87 -11.11 29.47 25.64
C GLN A 87 -11.22 29.10 27.12
N LEU A 88 -10.19 28.48 27.71
CA LEU A 88 -10.14 28.23 29.15
C LEU A 88 -9.62 29.50 29.86
N PRO A 89 -10.46 30.23 30.63
CA PRO A 89 -10.00 31.30 31.50
C PRO A 89 -9.24 30.66 32.68
N SER A 90 -8.05 31.18 32.99
CA SER A 90 -7.28 30.85 34.19
C SER A 90 -7.96 31.33 35.46
#